data_AF-A0A7K1LTI3-F1
#
_entry.id   AF-A0A7K1LTI3-F1
#
_cell.length_a   1.000
_cell.length_b   1.000
_cell.length_c   1.000
_cell.angle_alpha   90.00
_cell.angle_beta   90.00
_cell.angle_gamma   90.00
#
_symmetry.space_group_name_H-M   'P 1'
#
loop_
_entity.id
_entity.type
_entity.pdbx_description
1 polymer ?
#
loop_
_entity_poly.entity_id
_entity_poly.type
_entity_poly.pdbx_seq_one_letter_code
_entity_poly.pdbx_strand_id
1 'polypeptide(L)'
;RLSPDMNLLMVVAVAGAIGLGEFFEAATVAFFFSLSLFLESWSVGRARNAVSALLDLAPPTARILYDDGSEADVPASAVAINARFVVRGGDRIPLDGEVVDGAGAVDQAPITGESA
;
A
#
# COMPACT_ATOMS: atom_id res chain seq x y z
N ARG A 1 -2.87 18.16 -31.39
CA ARG A 1 -3.71 19.24 -30.78
C ARG A 1 -3.02 19.65 -29.50
N LEU A 2 -2.63 20.92 -29.35
CA LEU A 2 -2.14 21.43 -28.07
C LEU A 2 -3.35 21.51 -27.14
N SER A 3 -3.37 20.72 -26.07
CA SER A 3 -4.37 20.78 -25.01
C SER A 3 -3.80 21.64 -23.88
N PRO A 4 -4.20 22.92 -23.77
CA PRO A 4 -3.72 23.77 -22.69
C PRO A 4 -4.16 23.20 -21.34
N ASP A 5 -3.21 23.02 -20.43
CA ASP A 5 -3.42 22.54 -19.07
C ASP A 5 -3.31 23.67 -18.05
N MET A 6 -3.61 23.38 -16.78
CA MET A 6 -3.50 24.37 -15.69
C MET A 6 -2.07 24.87 -15.49
N ASN A 7 -1.07 24.04 -15.77
CA ASN A 7 0.33 24.42 -15.63
C ASN A 7 0.70 25.50 -16.65
N LEU A 8 0.28 25.35 -17.90
CA LEU A 8 0.47 26.35 -18.94
C LEU A 8 -0.23 27.67 -18.57
N LEU A 9 -1.47 27.59 -18.09
CA LEU A 9 -2.21 28.78 -17.62
C LEU A 9 -1.46 29.48 -16.48
N MET A 10 -0.95 28.73 -15.50
CA MET A 10 -0.21 29.24 -14.35
C MET A 10 1.09 29.92 -14.77
N VAL A 11 1.86 29.31 -15.67
CA VAL A 11 3.11 29.88 -16.19
C VAL A 11 2.83 31.19 -16.91
N VAL A 12 1.81 31.24 -17.76
CA VAL A 12 1.40 32.46 -18.47
C VAL A 12 0.96 33.55 -17.49
N ALA A 13 0.18 33.21 -16.47
CA ALA A 13 -0.30 34.16 -15.47
C ALA A 13 0.85 34.77 -14.64
N VAL A 14 1.76 33.93 -14.14
CA VAL A 14 2.92 34.38 -13.34
C VAL A 14 3.88 35.21 -14.20
N ALA A 15 4.17 34.77 -15.44
CA ALA A 15 5.01 35.54 -16.37
C ALA A 15 4.37 36.89 -16.73
N GLY A 16 3.05 36.93 -16.90
CA GLY A 16 2.29 38.16 -17.13
C GLY A 16 2.38 39.13 -15.96
N ALA A 17 2.17 38.66 -14.73
CA ALA A 17 2.27 39.49 -13.52
C ALA A 17 3.68 40.07 -13.32
N ILE A 18 4.72 39.24 -13.53
CA ILE A 18 6.13 39.69 -13.50
C ILE A 18 6.39 40.75 -14.58
N GLY A 19 5.88 40.55 -15.80
CA GLY A 19 6.02 41.52 -16.90
C GLY A 19 5.33 42.86 -16.65
N LEU A 20 4.29 42.87 -15.81
CA LEU A 20 3.59 44.08 -15.36
C LEU A 20 4.24 44.75 -14.13
N GLY A 21 5.25 44.13 -13.52
CA GLY A 21 5.92 44.61 -12.30
C GLY A 21 5.21 44.23 -11.00
N GLU A 22 4.14 43.44 -11.07
CA GLU A 22 3.32 42.99 -9.93
C GLU A 22 3.92 41.73 -9.28
N PHE A 23 5.11 41.91 -8.69
CA PHE A 23 5.88 40.80 -8.11
C PHE A 23 5.18 40.16 -6.90
N PHE A 24 4.41 40.93 -6.13
CA PHE A 24 3.73 40.45 -4.95
C PHE A 24 2.55 39.53 -5.29
N GLU A 25 1.73 39.90 -6.27
CA GLU A 25 0.66 39.07 -6.82
C GLU A 25 1.25 37.79 -7.41
N ALA A 26 2.31 37.90 -8.21
CA ALA A 26 2.98 36.75 -8.81
C ALA A 26 3.46 35.74 -7.75
N ALA A 27 4.11 36.24 -6.69
CA ALA A 27 4.58 35.41 -5.59
C ALA A 27 3.43 34.75 -4.82
N THR A 28 2.35 35.49 -4.55
CA THR A 28 1.19 35.00 -3.82
C THR A 28 0.48 33.88 -4.57
N VAL A 29 0.21 34.07 -5.86
CA VAL A 29 -0.45 33.07 -6.71
C VAL A 29 0.42 31.82 -6.84
N ALA A 30 1.72 31.98 -7.11
CA ALA A 30 2.66 30.86 -7.20
C ALA A 30 2.76 30.08 -5.89
N PHE A 31 2.75 30.78 -4.75
CA PHE A 31 2.75 30.15 -3.43
C PHE A 31 1.51 29.30 -3.19
N PHE A 32 0.31 29.83 -3.40
CA PHE A 32 -0.93 29.07 -3.21
C PHE A 32 -1.06 27.90 -4.19
N PHE A 33 -0.60 28.06 -5.43
CA PHE A 33 -0.58 26.96 -6.38
C PHE A 33 0.36 25.84 -5.94
N SER A 34 1.58 26.18 -5.51
CA SER A 34 2.53 25.21 -4.96
C SER A 34 1.98 24.51 -3.71
N LEU A 35 1.33 25.26 -2.83
CA LEU A 35 0.65 24.71 -1.65
C LEU A 35 -0.47 23.73 -2.04
N SER A 36 -1.27 24.04 -3.07
CA SER A 36 -2.31 23.12 -3.56
C SER A 36 -1.70 21.83 -4.08
N LEU A 37 -0.65 21.91 -4.90
CA LEU A 37 0.03 20.72 -5.43
C LEU A 37 0.64 19.87 -4.31
N PHE A 38 1.21 20.52 -3.30
CA PHE A 38 1.71 19.84 -2.11
C PHE A 38 0.58 19.10 -1.38
N LEU A 39 -0.53 19.77 -1.10
CA LEU A 39 -1.69 19.17 -0.41
C LEU A 39 -2.32 18.02 -1.22
N GLU A 40 -2.38 18.15 -2.54
CA GLU A 40 -2.83 17.09 -3.44
C GLU A 40 -1.91 15.87 -3.32
N SER A 41 -0.60 16.06 -3.47
CA SER A 41 0.39 14.97 -3.35
C SER A 41 0.35 14.28 -1.99
N TRP A 42 0.18 15.07 -0.91
CA TRP A 42 0.06 14.57 0.45
C TRP A 42 -1.23 13.75 0.63
N SER A 43 -2.35 14.23 0.10
CA SER A 43 -3.64 13.54 0.17
C SER A 43 -3.61 12.21 -0.57
N VAL A 44 -3.02 12.19 -1.77
CA VAL A 44 -2.85 10.95 -2.55
C VAL A 44 -1.92 9.97 -1.83
N GLY A 45 -0.82 10.45 -1.26
CA GLY A 45 0.10 9.62 -0.46
C GLY A 45 -0.59 9.00 0.75
N ARG A 46 -1.38 9.81 1.49
CA ARG A 46 -2.16 9.34 2.64
C ARG A 46 -3.19 8.28 2.23
N ALA A 47 -3.90 8.49 1.12
CA ALA A 47 -4.87 7.53 0.61
C ALA A 47 -4.20 6.20 0.22
N ARG A 48 -3.06 6.25 -0.47
CA ARG A 48 -2.28 5.05 -0.82
C ARG A 48 -1.82 4.29 0.42
N ASN A 49 -1.28 4.98 1.41
CA ASN A 49 -0.82 4.34 2.64
C ASN A 49 -1.96 3.68 3.42
N ALA A 50 -3.14 4.27 3.44
CA ALA A 50 -4.32 3.67 4.08
C ALA A 50 -4.74 2.37 3.37
N VAL A 51 -4.67 2.32 2.04
CA VAL A 51 -4.95 1.10 1.26
C VAL A 51 -3.86 0.05 1.49
N SER A 52 -2.58 0.43 1.48
CA SER A 52 -1.47 -0.49 1.76
C SER A 52 -1.56 -1.12 3.15
N ALA A 53 -1.99 -0.36 4.16
CA ALA A 53 -2.16 -0.88 5.52
C ALA A 53 -3.25 -1.97 5.62
N LEU A 54 -4.22 -2.00 4.69
CA LEU A 54 -5.19 -3.09 4.58
C LEU A 54 -4.65 -4.30 3.82
N LEU A 55 -3.54 -4.18 3.10
CA LEU A 55 -2.94 -5.29 2.34
C LEU A 55 -1.86 -6.05 3.15
N ASP A 56 -1.33 -5.46 4.23
CA ASP A 56 -0.31 -6.08 5.11
C ASP A 56 -0.88 -7.14 6.09
N LEU A 57 -1.92 -7.87 5.69
CA LEU A 57 -2.58 -8.83 6.57
C LEU A 57 -1.87 -10.20 6.68
N ALA A 58 -1.01 -10.54 5.72
CA ALA A 58 -0.34 -11.84 5.68
C ALA A 58 0.98 -11.86 6.48
N PRO A 59 1.24 -12.92 7.27
CA PRO A 59 2.54 -13.16 7.88
C PRO A 59 3.68 -13.17 6.84
N PRO A 60 4.82 -12.51 7.11
CA PRO A 60 5.93 -12.49 6.16
C PRO A 60 6.66 -13.83 6.04
N THR A 61 6.45 -14.75 6.98
CA THR A 61 7.16 -16.04 7.09
C THR A 61 6.18 -17.19 7.30
N ALA A 62 6.49 -18.33 6.69
CA ALA A 62 5.81 -19.60 6.88
C ALA A 62 6.78 -20.63 7.47
N ARG A 63 6.30 -21.46 8.38
CA ARG A 63 7.08 -22.55 8.98
C ARG A 63 6.92 -23.82 8.16
N ILE A 64 7.90 -24.15 7.33
CA ILE A 64 7.88 -25.34 6.48
C ILE A 64 8.21 -26.59 7.29
N LEU A 65 7.47 -27.67 7.03
CA LEU A 65 7.76 -29.02 7.50
C LEU A 65 8.39 -29.82 6.35
N TYR A 66 9.63 -30.24 6.53
CA TYR A 66 10.32 -31.11 5.58
C TYR A 66 10.00 -32.58 5.84
N ASP A 67 10.26 -33.44 4.85
CA ASP A 67 9.99 -34.88 4.92
C ASP A 67 10.82 -35.61 6.00
N ASP A 68 11.93 -35.00 6.44
CA ASP A 68 12.77 -35.50 7.55
C ASP A 68 12.23 -35.12 8.94
N GLY A 69 11.11 -34.41 8.99
CA GLY A 69 10.48 -33.91 10.23
C GLY A 69 11.10 -32.64 10.78
N SER A 70 12.06 -32.03 10.08
CA SER A 70 12.62 -30.74 10.48
C SER A 70 11.68 -29.58 10.11
N GLU A 71 11.72 -28.52 10.94
CA GLU A 71 10.95 -27.29 10.73
C GLU A 71 11.91 -26.14 10.42
N ALA A 72 11.56 -25.28 9.45
CA ALA A 72 12.28 -24.03 9.19
C ALA A 72 11.34 -22.88 8.86
N ASP A 73 11.65 -21.70 9.37
CA ASP A 73 10.95 -20.47 9.02
C ASP A 73 11.53 -19.92 7.71
N VAL A 74 10.68 -19.82 6.68
CA VAL A 74 11.02 -19.37 5.33
C VAL A 74 10.11 -18.20 4.96
N PRO A 75 10.59 -17.18 4.21
CA PRO A 75 9.72 -16.13 3.68
C PRO A 75 8.55 -16.73 2.91
N ALA A 76 7.32 -16.27 3.17
CA ALA A 76 6.11 -16.80 2.54
C ALA A 76 6.19 -16.76 1.00
N SER A 77 6.87 -15.75 0.45
CA SER A 77 7.10 -15.59 -0.99
C SER A 77 8.07 -16.60 -1.61
N ALA A 78 8.87 -17.30 -0.81
CA ALA A 78 9.86 -18.27 -1.26
C ALA A 78 9.41 -19.73 -1.06
N VAL A 79 8.19 -19.94 -0.56
CA VAL A 79 7.63 -21.27 -0.34
C VAL A 79 7.24 -21.91 -1.67
N ALA A 80 7.70 -23.14 -1.89
CA ALA A 80 7.36 -23.91 -3.07
C ALA A 80 5.90 -24.40 -3.03
N ILE A 81 5.25 -24.45 -4.19
CA ILE A 81 3.91 -25.05 -4.34
C ILE A 81 3.99 -26.53 -3.93
N ASN A 82 3.00 -27.01 -3.18
CA ASN A 82 2.93 -28.34 -2.55
C ASN A 82 3.87 -28.57 -1.35
N ALA A 83 4.55 -27.53 -0.86
CA ALA A 83 5.25 -27.63 0.43
C ALA A 83 4.24 -27.77 1.58
N ARG A 84 4.62 -28.51 2.63
CA ARG A 84 3.84 -28.61 3.87
C ARG A 84 4.33 -27.55 4.84
N PHE A 85 3.42 -26.92 5.57
CA PHE A 85 3.76 -25.97 6.62
C PHE A 85 2.93 -26.22 7.87
N VAL A 86 3.49 -25.83 9.02
CA VAL A 86 2.87 -26.02 10.34
C VAL A 86 2.29 -24.70 10.81
N VAL A 87 1.07 -24.74 11.31
CA VAL A 87 0.40 -23.62 11.98
C VAL A 87 0.12 -24.03 13.43
N ARG A 88 0.62 -23.28 14.40
CA ARG A 88 0.38 -23.53 15.83
C ARG A 88 -0.74 -22.64 16.36
N GLY A 89 -1.27 -22.98 17.53
CA GLY A 89 -2.34 -22.19 18.16
C GLY A 89 -1.91 -20.75 18.40
N GLY A 90 -2.66 -19.80 17.83
CA GLY A 90 -2.37 -18.36 17.88
C GLY A 90 -1.58 -17.83 16.69
N ASP A 91 -1.08 -18.70 15.79
CA ASP A 91 -0.46 -18.28 14.55
C ASP A 91 -1.52 -17.81 13.54
N ARG A 92 -1.13 -16.86 12.69
CA ARG A 92 -1.89 -16.51 11.48
C ARG A 92 -1.49 -17.45 10.35
N ILE A 93 -2.45 -17.82 9.51
CA ILE A 93 -2.18 -18.68 8.34
C ILE A 93 -1.38 -17.88 7.31
N PRO A 94 -0.16 -18.31 6.94
CA PRO A 94 0.74 -17.53 6.08
C PRO A 94 0.45 -17.66 4.59
N LEU A 95 -0.16 -18.78 4.17
CA LEU A 95 -0.37 -19.16 2.77
C LEU A 95 -1.68 -19.93 2.62
N ASP A 96 -2.29 -19.85 1.44
CA ASP A 96 -3.44 -20.66 1.09
C ASP A 96 -3.05 -22.14 0.93
N GLY A 97 -3.94 -23.05 1.34
CA GLY A 97 -3.69 -24.49 1.25
C GLY A 97 -4.85 -25.33 1.77
N GLU A 98 -4.64 -26.65 1.79
CA GLU A 98 -5.58 -27.63 2.33
C GLU A 98 -5.00 -28.29 3.57
N VAL A 99 -5.84 -28.55 4.58
CA VAL A 99 -5.43 -29.21 5.82
C VAL A 99 -5.18 -30.69 5.54
N VAL A 100 -3.92 -31.12 5.66
CA VAL A 100 -3.53 -32.52 5.46
C VAL A 100 -3.50 -33.34 6.75
N ASP A 101 -3.33 -32.69 7.90
CA ASP A 101 -3.30 -33.32 9.22
C ASP A 101 -3.68 -32.30 10.32
N GLY A 102 -4.30 -32.79 11.39
CA GLY A 102 -4.78 -31.98 12.52
C GLY A 102 -6.19 -31.39 12.33
N ALA A 103 -6.67 -30.74 13.40
CA ALA A 103 -7.95 -30.03 13.42
C ALA A 103 -7.90 -28.86 14.39
N GLY A 104 -8.61 -27.77 14.08
CA GLY A 104 -8.66 -26.57 14.91
C GLY A 104 -9.70 -25.56 14.39
N ALA A 105 -9.99 -24.55 15.21
CA ALA A 105 -10.80 -23.40 14.81
C ALA A 105 -9.92 -22.28 14.27
N VAL A 106 -10.40 -21.55 13.27
CA VAL A 106 -9.68 -20.45 12.61
C VAL A 106 -10.62 -19.25 12.52
N ASP A 107 -10.18 -18.10 13.04
CA ASP A 107 -10.92 -16.85 12.88
C ASP A 107 -10.70 -16.28 11.47
N GLN A 108 -11.79 -16.20 10.69
CA GLN A 108 -11.80 -15.68 9.33
C GLN A 108 -12.36 -14.25 9.24
N ALA A 109 -12.75 -13.65 10.36
CA ALA A 109 -13.36 -12.32 10.40
C ALA A 109 -12.55 -11.22 9.68
N PRO A 110 -11.19 -11.20 9.72
CA PRO A 110 -10.41 -10.22 8.99
C PRO A 110 -10.56 -10.27 7.45
N ILE A 111 -10.98 -11.40 6.89
CA ILE A 111 -11.11 -11.60 5.44
C ILE A 111 -12.58 -11.69 5.02
N THR A 112 -13.37 -12.50 5.73
CA THR A 112 -14.78 -12.78 5.37
C THR A 112 -15.77 -11.88 6.09
N GLY A 113 -15.35 -11.23 7.18
CA GLY A 113 -16.25 -10.49 8.07
C GLY A 113 -17.12 -11.40 8.95
N GLU A 114 -16.91 -12.71 8.91
CA GLU A 114 -17.64 -13.68 9.73
C GLU A 114 -16.78 -14.13 10.91
N SER A 115 -17.26 -13.86 12.13
CA SER A 115 -16.72 -14.46 13.35
C SER A 115 -17.51 -15.74 13.62
N ALA A 116 -16.90 -16.91 13.41
CA ALA A 116 -17.45 -18.21 13.75
C ALA A 116 -16.46 -19.00 14.60
#